data_AF-J3HPB8-F1
#
_entry.id   AF-J3HPB8-F1
#
_cell.length_a   1.000
_cell.length_b   1.000
_cell.length_c   1.000
_cell.angle_alpha   90.00
_cell.angle_beta   90.00
_cell.angle_gamma   90.00
#
_symmetry.space_group_name_H-M   'P 1'
#
loop_
_entity.id
_entity.type
_entity.pdbx_description
1 polymer ?
#
loop_
_entity_poly.entity_id
_entity_poly.type
_entity_poly.pdbx_seq_one_letter_code
_entity_poly.pdbx_strand_id
1 'polypeptide(L)'
;MMKHLLFSLPLAGLISGAGVVFAGPALAADCSAVGQQVADSQGGTLARATSVVQNGKEVCVVVVLVPGKDGERPRRVEVAVPAN
;
A
#
# COMPACT_ATOMS: atom_id res chain seq x y z
N MET A 1 -0.72 44.69 -6.82
CA MET A 1 0.59 45.24 -6.43
C MET A 1 1.49 44.05 -6.11
N MET A 2 1.90 43.22 -7.09
CA MET A 2 2.87 43.47 -8.18
C MET A 2 4.26 43.90 -7.68
N LYS A 3 5.06 42.93 -7.25
CA LYS A 3 6.52 42.83 -7.24
C LYS A 3 6.73 41.43 -6.66
N HIS A 4 7.09 40.40 -7.41
CA HIS A 4 8.47 40.09 -7.74
C HIS A 4 8.47 39.21 -9.00
N LEU A 5 8.44 39.89 -10.12
CA LEU A 5 8.93 39.39 -11.40
C LEU A 5 10.47 39.27 -11.28
N LEU A 6 11.01 38.19 -11.87
CA LEU A 6 12.39 38.06 -12.36
C LEU A 6 13.47 37.68 -11.31
N PHE A 7 13.70 36.38 -11.14
CA PHE A 7 15.05 35.86 -10.88
C PHE A 7 15.28 34.57 -11.69
N SER A 8 15.81 34.79 -12.90
CA SER A 8 16.81 33.99 -13.60
C SER A 8 16.75 32.45 -13.54
N LEU A 9 16.42 31.84 -14.68
CA LEU A 9 16.89 30.51 -15.08
C LEU A 9 18.42 30.39 -14.93
N PRO A 10 18.91 29.17 -14.64
CA PRO A 10 19.85 28.59 -15.57
C PRO A 10 19.27 27.34 -16.23
N LEU A 11 19.24 27.42 -17.56
CA LEU A 11 19.36 26.33 -18.50
C LEU A 11 20.60 25.48 -18.14
N ALA A 12 20.55 24.19 -18.50
CA ALA A 12 21.65 23.22 -18.52
C ALA A 12 21.82 22.32 -17.28
N GLY A 13 21.32 21.09 -17.43
CA GLY A 13 21.63 19.95 -16.59
C GLY A 13 21.25 18.65 -17.30
N LEU A 14 21.72 18.47 -18.54
CA LEU A 14 21.73 17.17 -19.22
C LEU A 14 22.72 16.27 -18.45
N ILE A 15 22.22 15.46 -17.52
CA ILE A 15 23.01 14.38 -16.92
C ILE A 15 22.58 13.07 -17.57
N SER A 16 23.51 12.57 -18.38
CA SER A 16 23.58 11.27 -19.02
C SER A 16 23.17 10.11 -18.11
N GLY A 17 22.42 9.18 -18.69
CA GLY A 17 22.08 7.91 -18.06
C GLY A 17 23.28 7.02 -17.77
N ALA A 18 23.27 6.41 -16.59
CA ALA A 18 23.99 5.18 -16.27
C ALA A 18 22.96 4.21 -15.69
N GLY A 19 22.93 2.99 -16.23
CA GLY A 19 21.82 2.05 -16.13
C GLY A 19 21.40 1.73 -14.69
N VAL A 20 20.12 1.96 -14.41
CA VAL A 20 19.42 1.29 -13.33
C VAL A 20 19.09 -0.12 -13.80
N VAL A 21 19.78 -1.12 -13.24
CA VAL A 21 19.33 -2.50 -13.33
C VAL A 21 18.05 -2.59 -12.52
N PHE A 22 16.90 -2.43 -13.16
CA PHE A 22 15.63 -2.83 -12.57
C PHE A 22 15.64 -4.36 -12.49
N ALA A 23 16.13 -4.89 -11.37
CA ALA A 23 15.60 -6.13 -10.87
C ALA A 23 14.12 -5.85 -10.62
N GLY A 24 13.28 -6.12 -11.64
CA GLY A 24 11.84 -6.01 -11.50
C GLY A 24 11.45 -6.81 -10.27
N PRO A 25 10.57 -6.29 -9.41
CA PRO A 25 10.16 -7.03 -8.23
C PRO A 25 9.64 -8.37 -8.74
N ALA A 26 10.19 -9.48 -8.24
CA ALA A 26 9.36 -10.66 -8.06
C ALA A 26 8.10 -10.11 -7.41
N LEU A 27 6.95 -10.25 -8.05
CA LEU A 27 5.68 -9.74 -7.52
C LEU A 27 5.43 -10.50 -6.22
N ALA A 28 6.07 -10.05 -5.15
CA ALA A 28 5.75 -10.43 -3.80
C ALA A 28 4.29 -10.06 -3.65
N ALA A 29 3.49 -10.99 -3.12
CA ALA A 29 2.07 -10.74 -2.91
C ALA A 29 1.89 -9.36 -2.27
N ASP A 30 1.20 -8.44 -2.97
CA ASP A 30 0.90 -7.13 -2.43
C ASP A 30 -0.27 -7.25 -1.45
N CYS A 31 0.00 -7.89 -0.32
CA CYS A 31 -0.97 -8.12 0.72
C CYS A 31 -1.48 -6.79 1.30
N SER A 32 -0.75 -5.69 1.13
CA SER A 32 -1.22 -4.36 1.53
C SER A 32 -2.38 -3.90 0.65
N ALA A 33 -2.26 -4.02 -0.67
CA ALA A 33 -3.33 -3.70 -1.61
C ALA A 33 -4.53 -4.65 -1.45
N VAL A 34 -4.27 -5.97 -1.37
CA VAL A 34 -5.32 -6.97 -1.11
C VAL A 34 -6.02 -6.71 0.23
N GLY A 35 -5.25 -6.42 1.27
CA GLY A 35 -5.76 -6.12 2.59
C GLY A 35 -6.63 -4.87 2.62
N GLN A 36 -6.27 -3.85 1.84
CA GLN A 36 -7.05 -2.62 1.74
C GLN A 36 -8.41 -2.90 1.10
N GLN A 37 -8.45 -3.65 -0.01
CA GLN A 37 -9.69 -4.05 -0.66
C GLN A 37 -10.60 -4.86 0.29
N VAL A 38 -10.00 -5.75 1.08
CA VAL A 38 -10.71 -6.55 2.10
C VAL A 38 -11.25 -5.68 3.23
N ALA A 39 -10.53 -4.65 3.65
CA ALA A 39 -10.97 -3.69 4.67
C ALA A 39 -12.14 -2.85 4.16
N ASP A 40 -12.03 -2.30 2.94
CA ASP A 40 -13.07 -1.50 2.30
C ASP A 40 -14.37 -2.31 2.13
N SER A 41 -14.24 -3.57 1.72
CA SER A 41 -15.38 -4.50 1.56
C SER A 41 -16.09 -4.80 2.88
N GLN A 42 -15.37 -4.76 3.99
CA GLN A 42 -15.91 -5.00 5.34
C GLN A 42 -16.38 -3.72 6.03
N GLY A 43 -16.22 -2.55 5.41
CA GLY A 43 -16.51 -1.25 6.01
C GLY A 43 -15.61 -0.94 7.21
N GLY A 44 -14.36 -1.41 7.17
CA GLY A 44 -13.38 -1.23 8.25
C GLY A 44 -12.07 -0.65 7.76
N THR A 45 -11.12 -0.53 8.68
CA THR A 45 -9.77 -0.04 8.40
C THR A 45 -8.78 -1.18 8.43
N LEU A 46 -7.86 -1.22 7.45
CA LEU A 46 -6.76 -2.16 7.45
C LEU A 46 -5.81 -1.86 8.63
N ALA A 47 -5.65 -2.81 9.55
CA ALA A 47 -4.71 -2.71 10.66
C ALA A 47 -3.39 -3.45 10.40
N ARG A 48 -3.45 -4.56 9.64
CA ARG A 48 -2.27 -5.33 9.25
C ARG A 48 -2.57 -6.15 8.01
N ALA A 49 -1.59 -6.29 7.14
CA ALA A 49 -1.57 -7.34 6.14
C ALA A 49 -0.18 -8.01 6.12
N THR A 50 -0.14 -9.34 5.97
CA THR A 50 1.12 -10.08 5.96
C THR A 50 1.01 -11.27 5.02
N SER A 51 1.98 -11.44 4.12
CA SER A 51 2.12 -12.64 3.31
C SER A 51 2.66 -13.79 4.18
N VAL A 52 2.02 -14.95 4.09
CA VAL A 52 2.44 -16.19 4.73
C VAL A 52 2.21 -17.35 3.76
N VAL A 53 3.05 -18.39 3.84
CA VAL A 53 2.86 -19.61 3.06
C VAL A 53 2.07 -20.61 3.91
N GLN A 54 0.87 -20.97 3.46
CA GLN A 54 0.03 -22.00 4.09
C GLN A 54 -0.23 -23.14 3.11
N ASN A 55 0.08 -24.37 3.50
CA ASN A 55 -0.08 -25.57 2.64
C ASN A 55 0.61 -25.42 1.26
N GLY A 56 1.77 -24.77 1.22
CA GLY A 56 2.51 -24.51 -0.03
C GLY A 56 1.89 -23.44 -0.93
N LYS A 57 0.86 -22.72 -0.47
CA LYS A 57 0.25 -21.58 -1.17
C LYS A 57 0.57 -20.28 -0.44
N GLU A 58 0.91 -19.25 -1.19
CA GLU A 58 1.04 -17.90 -0.63
C GLU A 58 -0.37 -17.33 -0.33
N VAL A 59 -0.57 -16.86 0.90
CA VAL A 59 -1.83 -16.26 1.35
C VAL A 59 -1.53 -15.00 2.15
N CYS A 60 -2.42 -14.03 2.04
CA CYS A 60 -2.40 -12.81 2.83
C CYS A 60 -3.26 -12.99 4.08
N VAL A 61 -2.65 -12.94 5.26
CA VAL A 61 -3.38 -12.79 6.52
C VAL A 61 -3.60 -11.30 6.75
N VAL A 62 -4.88 -10.91 6.74
CA VAL A 62 -5.34 -9.53 6.81
C VAL A 62 -6.10 -9.33 8.11
N VAL A 63 -5.81 -8.23 8.80
CA VAL A 63 -6.50 -7.80 10.01
C VAL A 63 -7.23 -6.50 9.72
N VAL A 64 -8.54 -6.51 9.88
CA VAL A 64 -9.42 -5.37 9.71
C VAL A 64 -10.02 -4.96 11.05
N LEU A 65 -10.05 -3.66 11.32
CA LEU A 65 -10.80 -3.07 12.43
C LEU A 65 -12.12 -2.56 11.89
N VAL A 66 -13.21 -3.26 12.20
CA VAL A 66 -14.57 -2.87 11.81
C VAL A 66 -15.18 -2.02 12.93
N PRO A 67 -15.63 -0.78 12.67
CA PRO A 67 -16.29 0.05 13.67
C PRO A 67 -17.47 -0.67 14.33
N GLY A 68 -17.56 -0.54 15.66
CA GLY A 68 -18.76 -0.93 16.41
C GLY A 68 -19.88 0.10 16.25
N LYS A 69 -21.08 -0.21 16.75
CA LYS A 69 -22.19 0.75 16.80
C LYS A 69 -22.26 1.40 18.17
N ASP A 70 -22.80 2.61 18.26
CA ASP A 70 -23.17 3.24 19.54
C ASP A 70 -22.02 3.33 20.58
N GLY A 71 -20.78 3.55 20.11
CA GLY A 71 -19.60 3.65 20.98
C GLY A 71 -18.99 2.32 21.40
N GLU A 72 -19.48 1.20 20.86
CA GLU A 72 -18.82 -0.10 21.01
C GLU A 72 -17.39 -0.09 20.46
N ARG A 73 -16.54 -0.91 21.07
CA ARG A 73 -15.15 -1.07 20.62
C ARG A 73 -15.10 -1.64 19.20
N PRO A 74 -14.16 -1.21 18.35
CA PRO A 74 -13.96 -1.81 17.04
C PRO A 74 -13.73 -3.32 17.16
N ARG A 75 -14.36 -4.07 16.25
CA ARG A 75 -14.19 -5.52 16.15
C ARG A 75 -12.97 -5.81 15.30
N ARG A 76 -12.06 -6.64 15.82
CA ARG A 76 -10.90 -7.12 15.09
C ARG A 76 -11.30 -8.37 14.29
N VAL A 77 -11.28 -8.26 12.97
CA VAL A 77 -11.57 -9.37 12.05
C VAL A 77 -10.26 -9.79 11.39
N GLU A 78 -9.94 -11.07 11.48
CA GLU A 78 -8.76 -11.65 10.85
C GLU A 78 -9.19 -12.64 9.77
N VAL A 79 -8.71 -12.43 8.54
CA VAL A 79 -9.09 -13.23 7.37
C VAL A 79 -7.85 -13.59 6.56
N ALA A 80 -7.77 -14.83 6.11
CA ALA A 80 -6.76 -15.30 5.19
C ALA A 80 -7.35 -15.31 3.77
N VAL A 81 -6.71 -14.62 2.84
CA VAL A 81 -7.12 -14.55 1.44
C VAL A 81 -5.96 -14.95 0.52
N PRO A 82 -6.20 -15.50 -0.67
CA PRO A 82 -5.13 -15.81 -1.61
C PRO A 82 -4.29 -14.56 -1.97
N ALA A 83 -2.98 -14.75 -2.05
CA ALA A 83 -2.10 -13.82 -2.74
C ALA A 83 -2.28 -14.03 -4.24
N ASN A 84 -2.86 -13.05 -4.94
CA ASN A 84 -3.08 -13.15 -6.39
C ASN A 84 -1.82 -12.83 -7.19
#